data_AF-A0A420N708-F1
#
_entry.id   AF-A0A420N708-F1
#
_cell.length_a   1.000
_cell.length_b   1.000
_cell.length_c   1.000
_cell.angle_alpha   90.00
_cell.angle_beta   90.00
_cell.angle_gamma   90.00
#
_symmetry.space_group_name_H-M   'P 1'
#
loop_
_entity.id
_entity.type
_entity.pdbx_description
1 polymer ?
#
loop_
_entity_poly.entity_id
_entity_poly.type
_entity_poly.pdbx_seq_one_letter_code
_entity_poly.pdbx_strand_id
1 'polypeptide(L)'
;MQQALEECDYRCAEAVSLQTWIDLFRNNKTFETEGNAGSLPNLLSSVGKIQNVTIHRLDLNFFQVNQFLLNAEEFIRLLDTPLYLDAVKPLRQRIEEVLLMANRDAASIHNEADGKVAEIEAQRERLNREEEGVKRHRDENLDNIRDSIERDIFAAMGQAKDALPGIGLADNR
;
A
#
# COMPACT_ATOMS: atom_id res chain seq x y z
N MET A 1 0.47 -39.22 29.24
CA MET A 1 1.29 -38.20 29.93
C MET A 1 2.24 -38.82 30.94
N GLN A 2 1.79 -39.66 31.87
CA GLN A 2 2.65 -40.27 32.90
C GLN A 2 3.79 -41.13 32.32
N GLN A 3 3.49 -41.96 31.33
CA GLN A 3 4.50 -42.75 30.60
C GLN A 3 5.56 -41.87 29.90
N ALA A 4 5.16 -40.73 29.33
CA ALA A 4 6.10 -39.81 28.67
C ALA A 4 6.99 -39.06 29.68
N LEU A 5 6.49 -38.82 30.90
CA LEU A 5 7.30 -38.25 31.99
C LEU A 5 8.33 -39.24 32.52
N GLU A 6 7.94 -40.52 32.62
CA GLU A 6 8.82 -41.62 33.02
C GLU A 6 9.92 -41.90 31.97
N GLU A 7 9.56 -41.90 30.68
CA GLU A 7 10.51 -42.08 29.57
C GLU A 7 11.54 -40.95 29.46
N CYS A 8 11.21 -39.75 29.95
CA CYS A 8 12.09 -38.58 29.91
C CYS A 8 12.68 -38.20 31.30
N ASP A 9 12.53 -39.05 32.32
CA ASP A 9 13.01 -38.85 33.70
C ASP A 9 12.57 -37.53 34.36
N TYR A 10 11.38 -37.04 34.01
CA TYR A 10 10.80 -35.84 34.60
C TYR A 10 9.91 -36.19 35.79
N ARG A 11 10.18 -35.57 36.94
CA ARG A 11 9.44 -35.81 38.20
C ARG A 11 8.06 -35.14 38.26
N CYS A 12 7.84 -34.10 37.45
CA CYS A 12 6.56 -33.40 37.38
C CYS A 12 6.36 -32.78 35.99
N ALA A 13 5.10 -32.50 35.64
CA ALA A 13 4.74 -31.99 34.32
C ALA A 13 5.22 -30.54 34.10
N GLU A 14 5.31 -29.78 35.18
CA GLU A 14 5.74 -28.38 35.22
C GLU A 14 7.24 -28.22 34.96
N ALA A 15 8.04 -29.27 35.18
CA ALA A 15 9.48 -29.27 34.89
C ALA A 15 9.80 -29.44 33.39
N VAL A 16 8.79 -29.78 32.58
CA VAL A 16 8.95 -30.03 31.16
C VAL A 16 8.68 -28.75 30.37
N SER A 17 9.55 -28.44 29.42
CA SER A 17 9.37 -27.25 28.59
C SER A 17 8.09 -27.34 27.76
N LEU A 18 7.41 -26.21 27.55
CA LEU A 18 6.22 -26.15 26.70
C LEU A 18 6.50 -26.65 25.27
N GLN A 19 7.71 -26.41 24.75
CA GLN A 19 8.12 -26.94 23.44
C GLN A 19 8.16 -28.47 23.42
N THR A 20 8.70 -29.09 24.47
CA THR A 20 8.69 -30.55 24.63
C THR A 20 7.27 -31.10 24.70
N TRP A 21 6.37 -30.42 25.42
CA TRP A 21 4.95 -30.77 25.43
C TRP A 21 4.30 -30.67 24.06
N ILE A 22 4.54 -29.58 23.34
CA ILE A 22 4.03 -29.35 21.97
C ILE A 22 4.47 -30.47 21.03
N ASP A 23 5.74 -30.87 21.09
CA ASP A 23 6.28 -31.91 20.21
C ASP A 23 5.68 -33.29 20.54
N LEU A 24 5.50 -33.60 21.82
CA LEU A 24 4.82 -34.83 22.26
C LEU A 24 3.35 -34.85 21.82
N PHE A 25 2.61 -33.75 21.97
CA PHE A 25 1.20 -33.68 21.59
C PHE A 25 1.01 -33.68 20.07
N ARG A 26 1.93 -33.10 19.30
CA ARG A 26 1.89 -33.21 17.82
C ARG A 26 2.05 -34.63 17.32
N ASN A 27 2.87 -35.43 18.00
CA ASN A 27 3.13 -36.82 17.61
C ASN A 27 2.05 -37.79 18.09
N ASN A 28 1.16 -37.36 18.98
CA ASN A 28 0.14 -38.19 19.59
C ASN A 28 -1.29 -37.73 19.21
N LYS A 29 -1.97 -38.51 18.38
CA LYS A 29 -3.31 -38.17 17.84
C LYS A 29 -4.44 -38.21 18.88
N THR A 30 -4.17 -38.51 20.14
CA THR A 30 -5.21 -38.62 21.19
C THR A 30 -5.91 -37.30 21.50
N PHE A 31 -5.34 -36.15 21.14
CA PHE A 31 -5.96 -34.84 21.35
C PHE A 31 -6.72 -34.31 20.12
N GLU A 32 -6.68 -35.04 19.00
CA GLU A 32 -7.46 -34.71 17.81
C GLU A 32 -8.93 -35.11 18.04
N THR A 33 -9.81 -34.13 17.93
CA THR A 33 -11.27 -34.29 17.86
C THR A 33 -11.72 -34.02 16.43
N GLU A 34 -12.91 -34.49 16.03
CA GLU A 34 -13.45 -34.20 14.68
C GLU A 34 -13.51 -32.69 14.37
N GLY A 35 -13.65 -31.85 15.40
CA GLY A 35 -13.71 -30.39 15.26
C GLY A 35 -12.35 -29.68 15.13
N ASN A 36 -11.23 -30.34 15.46
CA ASN A 36 -9.88 -29.73 15.41
C ASN A 36 -8.85 -30.59 14.63
N ALA A 37 -9.30 -31.68 14.01
CA ALA A 37 -8.48 -32.56 13.21
C ALA A 37 -7.80 -31.77 12.08
N GLY A 38 -6.47 -31.77 12.07
CA GLY A 38 -5.65 -31.01 11.12
C GLY A 38 -5.33 -29.55 11.49
N SER A 39 -6.11 -28.90 12.38
CA SER A 39 -5.79 -27.55 12.88
C SER A 39 -4.93 -27.58 14.15
N LEU A 40 -5.09 -28.61 14.99
CA LEU A 40 -4.37 -28.75 16.26
C LEU A 40 -2.83 -28.71 16.12
N PRO A 41 -2.19 -29.39 15.14
CA PRO A 41 -0.74 -29.30 14.98
C PRO A 41 -0.25 -27.89 14.65
N ASN A 42 -1.03 -27.13 13.87
CA ASN A 42 -0.72 -25.75 13.51
C ASN A 42 -0.90 -24.82 14.71
N LEU A 43 -1.95 -25.05 15.51
CA LEU A 43 -2.20 -24.31 16.74
C LEU A 43 -1.07 -24.51 17.76
N LEU A 44 -0.67 -25.76 18.02
CA LEU A 44 0.45 -26.08 18.91
C LEU A 44 1.78 -25.47 18.42
N SER A 45 2.04 -25.54 17.11
CA SER A 45 3.20 -24.87 16.50
C SER A 45 3.16 -23.35 16.71
N SER A 46 1.97 -22.73 16.59
CA SER A 46 1.81 -21.31 16.86
C SER A 46 2.07 -20.97 18.32
N VAL A 47 1.62 -21.79 19.28
CA VAL A 47 1.87 -21.56 20.71
C VAL A 47 3.38 -21.61 21.02
N GLY A 48 4.11 -22.56 20.41
CA GLY A 48 5.57 -22.61 20.52
C GLY A 48 6.22 -21.33 19.98
N LYS A 49 5.73 -20.81 18.84
CA LYS A 49 6.19 -19.51 18.30
C LYS A 49 5.91 -18.34 19.23
N ILE A 50 4.73 -18.29 19.87
CA ILE A 50 4.37 -17.25 20.85
C ILE A 50 5.36 -17.27 22.01
N GLN A 51 5.66 -18.46 22.55
CA GLN A 51 6.65 -18.62 23.61
C GLN A 51 8.03 -18.13 23.17
N ASN A 52 8.49 -18.56 21.98
CA ASN A 52 9.78 -18.19 21.42
C ASN A 52 9.93 -16.67 21.25
N VAL A 53 8.90 -16.02 20.70
CA VAL A 53 8.86 -14.55 20.56
C VAL A 53 8.93 -13.86 21.91
N THR A 54 8.25 -14.40 22.92
CA THR A 54 8.21 -13.82 24.27
C THR A 54 9.57 -13.96 24.97
N ILE A 55 10.20 -15.13 24.88
CA ILE A 55 11.53 -15.41 25.44
C ILE A 55 12.59 -14.53 24.80
N HIS A 56 12.60 -14.45 23.47
CA HIS A 56 13.62 -13.72 22.71
C HIS A 56 13.26 -12.26 22.42
N ARG A 57 12.11 -11.78 22.89
CA ARG A 57 11.59 -10.43 22.66
C ARG A 57 11.67 -10.02 21.18
N LEU A 58 11.22 -10.92 20.30
CA LEU A 58 11.25 -10.68 18.87
C LEU A 58 10.22 -9.61 18.49
N ASP A 59 10.60 -8.71 17.58
CA ASP A 59 9.68 -7.73 17.04
C ASP A 59 8.60 -8.42 16.20
N LEU A 60 7.36 -8.04 16.46
CA LEU A 60 6.20 -8.51 15.70
C LEU A 60 5.52 -7.32 15.04
N ASN A 61 5.11 -7.53 13.79
CA ASN A 61 4.15 -6.64 13.18
C ASN A 61 2.75 -6.89 13.74
N PHE A 62 1.87 -5.92 13.51
CA PHE A 62 0.53 -5.95 14.09
C PHE A 62 -0.30 -7.16 13.64
N PHE A 63 -0.18 -7.58 12.37
CA PHE A 63 -0.88 -8.76 11.86
C PHE A 63 -0.43 -10.04 12.58
N GLN A 64 0.87 -10.18 12.84
CA GLN A 64 1.42 -11.30 13.58
C GLN A 64 0.90 -11.33 15.02
N VAL A 65 0.86 -10.17 15.70
CA VAL A 65 0.28 -10.05 17.05
C VAL A 65 -1.19 -10.51 17.06
N ASN A 66 -2.00 -10.05 16.11
CA ASN A 66 -3.41 -10.43 16.06
C ASN A 66 -3.60 -11.94 15.84
N GLN A 67 -2.84 -12.53 14.92
CA GLN A 67 -2.87 -13.98 14.68
C GLN A 67 -2.44 -14.78 15.90
N PHE A 68 -1.42 -14.33 16.61
CA PHE A 68 -0.97 -14.98 17.84
C PHE A 68 -2.00 -14.90 18.96
N LEU A 69 -2.71 -13.78 19.11
CA LEU A 69 -3.78 -13.67 20.09
C LEU A 69 -4.97 -14.57 19.75
N LEU A 70 -5.29 -14.71 18.45
CA LEU A 70 -6.35 -15.61 17.97
C LEU A 70 -6.01 -17.08 18.26
N ASN A 71 -4.77 -17.48 17.96
CA ASN A 71 -4.27 -18.82 18.25
C ASN A 71 -4.15 -19.07 19.78
N ALA A 72 -3.75 -18.06 20.57
CA ALA A 72 -3.76 -18.18 22.02
C ALA A 72 -5.17 -18.38 22.58
N GLU A 73 -6.16 -17.62 22.07
CA GLU A 73 -7.56 -17.77 22.46
C GLU A 73 -8.09 -19.17 22.13
N GLU A 74 -7.82 -19.68 20.94
CA GLU A 74 -8.22 -21.03 20.52
C GLU A 74 -7.56 -22.10 21.39
N PHE A 75 -6.27 -21.95 21.69
CA PHE A 75 -5.56 -22.88 22.57
C PHE A 75 -6.10 -22.88 24.00
N ILE A 76 -6.39 -21.71 24.57
CA ILE A 76 -6.98 -21.59 25.92
C ILE A 76 -8.36 -22.25 25.99
N ARG A 77 -9.17 -22.12 24.93
CA ARG A 77 -10.47 -22.81 24.83
C ARG A 77 -10.31 -24.32 24.82
N LEU A 78 -9.30 -24.87 24.14
CA LEU A 78 -9.03 -26.31 24.16
C LEU A 78 -8.61 -26.81 25.55
N LEU A 79 -7.91 -25.98 26.32
CA LEU A 79 -7.52 -26.31 27.69
C LEU A 79 -8.65 -26.15 28.73
N ASP A 80 -9.81 -25.63 28.32
CA ASP A 80 -10.97 -25.34 29.17
C ASP A 80 -10.60 -24.49 30.41
N THR A 81 -9.82 -23.42 30.18
CA THR A 81 -9.33 -22.52 31.24
C THR A 81 -9.93 -21.11 31.13
N PRO A 82 -11.16 -20.89 31.64
CA PRO A 82 -11.91 -19.64 31.42
C PRO A 82 -11.21 -18.39 31.98
N LEU A 83 -10.44 -18.51 33.06
CA LEU A 83 -9.68 -17.40 33.65
C LEU A 83 -8.74 -16.73 32.65
N TYR A 84 -8.02 -17.51 31.84
CA TYR A 84 -7.08 -16.97 30.84
C TYR A 84 -7.80 -16.47 29.61
N LEU A 85 -8.97 -17.04 29.30
CA LEU A 85 -9.80 -16.59 28.19
C LEU A 85 -10.28 -15.15 28.42
N ASP A 86 -10.70 -14.85 29.65
CA ASP A 86 -11.15 -13.51 30.05
C ASP A 86 -10.03 -12.47 30.04
N ALA A 87 -8.76 -12.90 30.12
CA ALA A 87 -7.60 -12.02 29.99
C ALA A 87 -7.20 -11.75 28.54
N VAL A 88 -7.20 -12.79 27.68
CA VAL A 88 -6.72 -12.68 26.29
C VAL A 88 -7.77 -12.07 25.37
N LYS A 89 -9.06 -12.37 25.58
CA LYS A 89 -10.14 -11.93 24.71
C LYS A 89 -10.30 -10.40 24.63
N PRO A 90 -10.28 -9.64 25.75
CA PRO A 90 -10.34 -8.17 25.68
C PRO A 90 -9.11 -7.57 24.98
N LEU A 91 -7.93 -8.16 25.16
CA LEU A 91 -6.71 -7.71 24.50
C LEU A 91 -6.83 -7.86 22.98
N ARG A 92 -7.33 -9.00 22.49
CA ARG A 92 -7.60 -9.20 21.06
C ARG A 92 -8.62 -8.20 20.52
N GLN A 93 -9.76 -8.05 21.21
CA GLN A 93 -10.81 -7.10 20.80
C GLN A 93 -10.25 -5.67 20.65
N ARG A 94 -9.43 -5.24 21.62
CA ARG A 94 -8.82 -3.92 21.57
C ARG A 94 -7.85 -3.75 20.39
N ILE A 95 -7.09 -4.78 20.09
CA ILE A 95 -6.14 -4.81 18.97
C ILE A 95 -6.87 -4.79 17.62
N GLU A 96 -7.99 -5.52 17.51
CA GLU A 96 -8.86 -5.49 16.33
C GLU A 96 -9.51 -4.11 16.13
N GLU A 97 -9.99 -3.47 17.19
CA GLU A 97 -10.50 -2.09 17.13
C GLU A 97 -9.44 -1.12 16.60
N VAL A 98 -8.23 -1.19 17.14
CA VAL A 98 -7.11 -0.34 16.72
C VAL A 98 -6.76 -0.58 15.25
N LEU A 99 -6.79 -1.82 14.76
CA LEU A 99 -6.60 -2.13 13.34
C LEU A 99 -7.66 -1.51 12.45
N LEU A 100 -8.92 -1.65 12.85
CA LEU A 100 -10.04 -1.12 12.07
C LEU A 100 -9.95 0.40 11.97
N MET A 101 -9.56 1.08 13.06
CA MET A 101 -9.33 2.52 13.05
C MET A 101 -8.14 2.89 12.16
N ALA A 102 -6.97 2.27 12.36
CA ALA A 102 -5.78 2.56 11.58
C ALA A 102 -5.98 2.33 10.07
N ASN A 103 -6.69 1.27 9.68
CA ASN A 103 -7.01 1.01 8.28
C ASN A 103 -7.95 2.06 7.68
N ARG A 104 -8.95 2.53 8.46
CA ARG A 104 -9.83 3.62 8.03
C ARG A 104 -9.07 4.92 7.85
N ASP A 105 -8.20 5.26 8.80
CA ASP A 105 -7.39 6.47 8.74
C ASP A 105 -6.44 6.44 7.55
N ALA A 106 -5.76 5.31 7.32
CA ALA A 106 -4.89 5.10 6.16
C ALA A 106 -5.66 5.26 4.83
N ALA A 107 -6.84 4.65 4.72
CA ALA A 107 -7.69 4.79 3.53
C ALA A 107 -8.15 6.24 3.32
N SER A 108 -8.50 6.95 4.39
CA SER A 108 -8.88 8.36 4.34
C SER A 108 -7.74 9.23 3.83
N ILE A 109 -6.52 9.01 4.34
CA ILE A 109 -5.32 9.74 3.92
C ILE A 109 -5.01 9.48 2.44
N HIS A 110 -5.11 8.24 1.99
CA HIS A 110 -4.92 7.90 0.58
C HIS A 110 -5.94 8.61 -0.32
N ASN A 111 -7.22 8.56 0.02
CA ASN A 111 -8.26 9.22 -0.76
C ASN A 111 -8.09 10.74 -0.81
N GLU A 112 -7.69 11.38 0.30
CA GLU A 112 -7.41 12.81 0.32
C GLU A 112 -6.20 13.15 -0.57
N ALA A 113 -5.13 12.34 -0.49
CA ALA A 113 -3.94 12.52 -1.31
C ALA A 113 -4.27 12.38 -2.80
N ASP A 114 -4.99 11.33 -3.18
CA ASP A 114 -5.39 11.07 -4.56
C ASP A 114 -6.28 12.21 -5.11
N GLY A 115 -7.20 12.72 -4.29
CA GLY A 115 -8.01 13.89 -4.64
C GLY A 115 -7.18 15.14 -4.92
N LYS A 116 -6.19 15.45 -4.07
CA LYS A 116 -5.28 16.58 -4.29
C LYS A 116 -4.39 16.40 -5.51
N VAL A 117 -3.92 15.18 -5.78
CA VAL A 117 -3.12 14.86 -6.98
C VAL A 117 -3.95 15.10 -8.24
N ALA A 118 -5.20 14.63 -8.27
CA ALA A 118 -6.11 14.86 -9.39
C ALA A 118 -6.39 16.36 -9.62
N GLU A 119 -6.55 17.14 -8.56
CA GLU A 119 -6.71 18.60 -8.66
C GLU A 119 -5.46 19.25 -9.28
N ILE A 120 -4.26 18.87 -8.84
CA ILE A 120 -3.01 19.37 -9.39
C ILE A 120 -2.89 19.02 -10.89
N GLU A 121 -3.27 17.81 -11.29
CA GLU A 121 -3.27 17.42 -12.70
C GLU A 121 -4.24 18.26 -13.54
N ALA A 122 -5.45 18.51 -13.04
CA ALA A 122 -6.41 19.37 -13.71
C ALA A 122 -5.90 20.82 -13.87
N GLN A 123 -5.23 21.35 -12.83
CA GLN A 123 -4.60 22.67 -12.89
C GLN A 123 -3.45 22.72 -13.91
N ARG A 124 -2.61 21.67 -13.95
CA ARG A 124 -1.54 21.56 -14.95
C ARG A 124 -2.08 21.51 -16.37
N GLU A 125 -3.13 20.75 -16.61
CA GLU A 125 -3.75 20.66 -17.93
C GLU A 125 -4.33 22.01 -18.37
N ARG A 126 -4.99 22.72 -17.45
CA ARG A 126 -5.48 24.08 -17.72
C ARG A 126 -4.34 25.04 -18.08
N LEU A 127 -3.25 25.03 -17.31
CA LEU A 127 -2.08 25.86 -17.58
C LEU A 127 -1.45 25.55 -18.94
N ASN A 128 -1.35 24.27 -19.32
CA ASN A 128 -0.86 23.89 -20.65
C ASN A 128 -1.73 24.47 -21.77
N ARG A 129 -3.07 24.41 -21.63
CA ARG A 129 -3.99 24.99 -22.61
C ARG A 129 -3.84 26.51 -22.71
N GLU A 130 -3.67 27.19 -21.58
CA GLU A 130 -3.41 28.63 -21.54
C GLU A 130 -2.07 28.97 -22.22
N GLU A 131 -1.01 28.20 -21.96
CA GLU A 131 0.30 28.38 -22.59
C GLU A 131 0.24 28.18 -24.12
N GLU A 132 -0.45 27.16 -24.60
CA GLU A 132 -0.69 26.92 -26.03
C GLU A 132 -1.48 28.06 -26.68
N GLY A 133 -2.47 28.62 -25.96
CA GLY A 133 -3.21 29.81 -26.40
C GLY A 133 -2.29 31.01 -26.60
N VAL A 134 -1.40 31.28 -25.66
CA VAL A 134 -0.43 32.38 -25.74
C VAL A 134 0.55 32.17 -26.90
N LYS A 135 1.07 30.95 -27.09
CA LYS A 135 1.97 30.62 -28.21
C LYS A 135 1.30 30.86 -29.55
N ARG A 136 0.07 30.36 -29.74
CA ARG A 136 -0.69 30.59 -30.97
C ARG A 136 -0.93 32.06 -31.24
N HIS A 137 -1.37 32.82 -30.24
CA HIS A 137 -1.61 34.25 -30.41
C HIS A 137 -0.33 35.01 -30.81
N ARG A 138 0.81 34.67 -30.20
CA ARG A 138 2.11 35.23 -30.59
C ARG A 138 2.44 34.91 -32.05
N ASP A 139 2.30 33.66 -32.44
CA ASP A 139 2.68 33.20 -33.78
C ASP A 139 1.76 33.83 -34.85
N GLU A 140 0.45 33.91 -34.60
CA GLU A 140 -0.53 34.64 -35.45
C GLU A 140 -0.17 36.13 -35.60
N ASN A 141 0.22 36.80 -34.50
CA ASN A 141 0.63 38.20 -34.56
C ASN A 141 1.92 38.39 -35.37
N LEU A 142 2.89 37.49 -35.24
CA LEU A 142 4.13 37.53 -36.02
C LEU A 142 3.86 37.31 -37.51
N ASP A 143 2.99 36.38 -37.86
CA ASP A 143 2.57 36.14 -39.24
C ASP A 143 1.85 37.36 -39.83
N ASN A 144 0.93 37.97 -39.08
CA ASN A 144 0.23 39.19 -39.50
C ASN A 144 1.21 40.36 -39.76
N ILE A 145 2.22 40.54 -38.90
CA ILE A 145 3.25 41.57 -39.08
C ILE A 145 4.05 41.28 -40.36
N ARG A 146 4.46 40.03 -40.57
CA ARG A 146 5.20 39.62 -41.76
C ARG A 146 4.40 39.89 -43.04
N ASP A 147 3.13 39.50 -43.07
CA ASP A 147 2.25 39.73 -44.21
C ASP A 147 2.09 41.22 -44.51
N SER A 148 1.97 42.07 -43.48
CA SER A 148 1.91 43.52 -43.65
C SER A 148 3.19 44.06 -44.27
N ILE A 149 4.36 43.63 -43.78
CA ILE A 149 5.67 44.03 -44.31
C ILE A 149 5.81 43.61 -45.77
N GLU A 150 5.44 42.37 -46.11
CA GLU A 150 5.49 41.88 -47.49
C GLU A 150 4.62 42.74 -48.41
N ARG A 151 3.37 43.05 -48.01
CA ARG A 151 2.47 43.93 -48.78
C ARG A 151 3.05 45.34 -48.97
N ASP A 152 3.61 45.93 -47.92
CA ASP A 152 4.20 47.28 -48.00
C ASP A 152 5.41 47.32 -48.92
N ILE A 153 6.27 46.29 -48.88
CA ILE A 153 7.40 46.14 -49.82
C ILE A 153 6.90 46.05 -51.27
N PHE A 154 5.91 45.20 -51.54
CA PHE A 154 5.36 45.06 -52.90
C PHE A 154 4.71 46.36 -53.39
N ALA A 155 4.00 47.09 -52.53
CA ALA A 155 3.41 48.39 -52.86
C ALA A 155 4.51 49.42 -53.20
N ALA A 156 5.57 49.50 -52.39
CA ALA A 156 6.69 50.40 -52.64
C ALA A 156 7.44 50.05 -53.94
N MET A 157 7.62 48.77 -54.24
CA MET A 157 8.20 48.32 -55.51
C MET A 157 7.35 48.72 -56.72
N GLY A 158 6.02 48.60 -56.61
CA GLY A 158 5.09 49.06 -57.64
C GLY A 158 5.20 50.57 -57.90
N GLN A 159 5.21 51.38 -56.82
CA GLN A 159 5.39 52.83 -56.94
C GLN A 159 6.75 53.22 -57.55
N ALA A 160 7.82 52.51 -57.19
CA ALA A 160 9.15 52.75 -57.75
C ALA A 160 9.20 52.44 -59.26
N LYS A 161 8.50 51.37 -59.71
CA LYS A 161 8.36 51.04 -61.13
C LYS A 161 7.63 52.16 -61.89
N ASP A 162 6.54 52.69 -61.32
CA ASP A 162 5.74 53.74 -61.97
C ASP A 162 6.50 55.09 -62.02
N ALA A 163 7.34 55.39 -61.03
CA ALA A 163 8.14 56.62 -60.95
C ALA A 163 9.40 56.61 -61.86
N LEU A 164 9.84 55.44 -62.33
CA LEU A 164 11.01 55.28 -63.21
C LEU A 164 10.59 54.64 -64.56
N PRO A 165 9.89 55.37 -65.45
CA PRO A 165 9.31 54.82 -66.68
C PRO A 165 10.32 54.41 -67.78
N GLY A 166 11.58 54.15 -67.43
CA GLY A 166 12.67 53.90 -68.39
C GLY A 166 13.65 52.78 -68.04
N ILE A 167 13.51 52.08 -66.90
CA ILE A 167 14.35 50.91 -66.60
C ILE A 167 13.52 49.66 -66.86
N GLY A 168 13.63 49.14 -68.08
CA GLY A 168 13.02 47.88 -68.48
C GLY A 168 13.57 46.73 -67.64
N LEU A 169 12.79 46.26 -66.66
CA LEU A 169 12.88 44.88 -66.23
C LEU A 169 12.13 44.07 -67.28
N ALA A 170 12.89 43.27 -68.03
CA ALA A 170 12.43 42.50 -69.17
C ALA A 170 11.13 41.74 -68.87
N ASP A 171 10.18 41.81 -69.81
CA ASP A 171 9.06 40.88 -69.91
C ASP A 171 9.63 39.46 -70.06
N ASN A 172 9.76 38.73 -68.95
CA ASN A 172 10.01 37.30 -69.00
C ASN A 172 8.71 36.59 -69.38
N ARG A 173 8.61 36.24 -70.66
CA ARG A 173 7.75 35.18 -71.19
C ARG A 173 8.13 33.81 -70.64
#